data_AF-F4XCJ4-F1
#
_entry.id   AF-F4XCJ4-F1
#
_cell.length_a   1.000
_cell.length_b   1.000
_cell.length_c   1.000
_cell.angle_alpha   90.00
_cell.angle_beta   90.00
_cell.angle_gamma   90.00
#
_symmetry.space_group_name_H-M   'P 1'
#
loop_
_entity.id
_entity.type
_entity.pdbx_description
1 polymer ?
#
loop_
_entity_poly.entity_id
_entity_poly.type
_entity_poly.pdbx_seq_one_letter_code
_entity_poly.pdbx_strand_id
1 'polypeptide(L)'
;MKPDEFDLQLMDEMSQLPPPAPEVHNYTPWQASIRKIIWGMVLVTFRFEFFYLQYLLPLLGATLLYLGYRSLRKSDPWFTLCWGLSAFLLVIHIVYDILTATPIMAQITQNTVLNNSLTALMVVANAMILFALRAGIRRRFVSVAGVKPKDWLGRGLVAYLLCLALALWFTLEPATESGLFGDSITNDWLYYGRPIAAIVLQIYLLVCIFRQSESLVGQGYDIVPAPVRLPGKFFILGVFLLVLLAILPALWFSCHLPTGEAQEVTAPLAGEQTAVRDHLIELGLPQELADTLDEAELTRCKEAYAVETGSWSDLNLTDDIVPQTEGNDLLVQLDDAQARFSVWLVFLPQGQVRWYYFFQYDTLPALRLQEQFSLDVSGRDPQDDYTATLLWQEGDAAYLSHPQVHLAGGQTTEELTEEQQWWYEEELERLGHLHYSPYFSFSIPQKATALGGYLAYTADASEYLAPENTYDYNDSTILVLRHQTSLFHYPFCSIDDVGGSGSLSAYGPIHSAYGHFYHSAPFPQ
;
A
#
# COMPACT_ATOMS: atom_id res chain seq x y z
N MET A 1 28.06 -68.79 -32.48
CA MET A 1 27.67 -67.72 -31.56
C MET A 1 26.17 -67.52 -31.69
N LYS A 2 25.45 -67.42 -30.56
CA LYS A 2 24.04 -67.06 -30.59
C LYS A 2 23.93 -65.57 -30.99
N PRO A 3 22.88 -65.16 -31.72
CA PRO A 3 22.70 -63.76 -32.15
C PRO A 3 22.85 -62.77 -30.99
N ASP A 4 22.34 -63.14 -29.81
CA ASP A 4 22.35 -62.31 -28.61
C ASP A 4 23.74 -62.02 -28.03
N GLU A 5 24.73 -62.92 -28.20
CA GLU A 5 26.11 -62.69 -27.71
C GLU A 5 26.86 -61.68 -28.57
N PHE A 6 26.59 -61.71 -29.88
CA PHE A 6 27.18 -60.74 -30.81
C PHE A 6 26.62 -59.35 -30.57
N ASP A 7 25.30 -59.23 -30.37
CA ASP A 7 24.64 -57.95 -30.08
C ASP A 7 25.05 -57.39 -28.72
N LEU A 8 25.25 -58.25 -27.71
CA LEU A 8 25.79 -57.84 -26.40
C LEU A 8 27.24 -57.33 -26.50
N GLN A 9 28.09 -57.99 -27.28
CA GLN A 9 29.47 -57.51 -27.52
C GLN A 9 29.48 -56.21 -28.33
N LEU A 10 28.58 -56.07 -29.30
CA LEU A 10 28.44 -54.85 -30.09
C LEU A 10 27.93 -53.68 -29.23
N MET A 11 27.01 -53.92 -28.29
CA MET A 11 26.53 -52.92 -27.34
C MET A 11 27.61 -52.54 -26.32
N ASP A 12 28.41 -53.49 -25.85
CA ASP A 12 29.53 -53.23 -24.94
C ASP A 12 30.63 -52.41 -25.63
N GLU A 13 31.00 -52.76 -26.88
CA GLU A 13 31.94 -51.99 -27.70
C GLU A 13 31.39 -50.61 -28.09
N MET A 14 30.10 -50.50 -28.44
CA MET A 14 29.46 -49.20 -28.70
C MET A 14 29.36 -48.32 -27.44
N SER A 15 29.26 -48.91 -26.25
CA SER A 15 29.29 -48.18 -24.99
C SER A 15 30.68 -47.63 -24.63
N GLN A 16 31.74 -48.20 -25.21
CA GLN A 16 33.12 -47.74 -25.07
C GLN A 16 33.55 -46.73 -26.14
N LEU A 17 32.76 -46.55 -27.21
CA LEU A 17 33.00 -45.48 -28.17
C LEU A 17 32.62 -44.12 -27.53
N PRO A 18 33.48 -43.09 -27.63
CA PRO A 18 33.09 -41.75 -27.24
C PRO A 18 31.87 -41.34 -28.07
N PRO A 19 30.82 -40.77 -27.44
CA PRO A 19 29.58 -40.48 -28.14
C PRO A 19 29.82 -39.53 -29.33
N PRO A 20 29.09 -39.69 -30.44
CA PRO A 20 29.33 -38.94 -31.67
C PRO A 20 29.28 -37.42 -31.42
N ALA A 21 30.34 -36.74 -31.86
CA ALA A 21 30.64 -35.36 -31.52
C ALA A 21 29.58 -34.27 -31.87
N PRO A 22 28.72 -34.39 -32.91
CA PRO A 22 27.87 -33.26 -33.28
C PRO A 22 26.60 -33.11 -32.42
N GLU A 23 26.15 -34.14 -31.70
CA GLU A 23 24.95 -34.06 -30.85
C GLU A 23 25.27 -33.77 -29.36
N VAL A 24 26.46 -34.15 -28.90
CA VAL A 24 26.90 -33.96 -27.50
C VAL A 24 27.30 -32.52 -27.19
N HIS A 25 27.65 -31.72 -28.21
CA HIS A 25 27.99 -30.31 -28.03
C HIS A 25 26.80 -29.41 -27.66
N ASN A 26 25.55 -29.83 -27.93
CA ASN A 26 24.37 -28.98 -27.72
C ASN A 26 23.67 -29.15 -26.36
N TYR A 27 24.10 -30.11 -25.51
CA TYR A 27 23.45 -30.31 -24.22
C TYR A 27 24.45 -30.59 -23.10
N THR A 28 25.15 -29.56 -22.64
CA THR A 28 25.89 -29.65 -21.36
C THR A 28 24.96 -29.21 -20.20
N PRO A 29 24.66 -30.11 -19.23
CA PRO A 29 23.80 -29.79 -18.08
C PRO A 29 24.32 -28.60 -17.26
N TRP A 30 25.63 -28.40 -17.28
CA TRP A 30 26.34 -27.28 -16.66
C TRP A 30 25.98 -25.93 -17.30
N GLN A 31 26.10 -25.78 -18.63
CA GLN A 31 25.74 -24.52 -19.32
C GLN A 31 24.26 -24.18 -19.10
N ALA A 32 23.38 -25.19 -19.14
CA ALA A 32 21.96 -24.99 -18.89
C ALA A 32 21.66 -24.51 -17.47
N SER A 33 22.51 -24.82 -16.49
CA SER A 33 22.37 -24.39 -15.09
C SER A 33 22.94 -22.99 -14.89
N ILE A 34 24.14 -22.72 -15.42
CA ILE A 34 24.77 -21.39 -15.38
C ILE A 34 23.94 -20.35 -16.12
N ARG A 35 23.34 -20.69 -17.27
CA ARG A 35 22.44 -19.79 -18.00
C ARG A 35 21.22 -19.39 -17.16
N LYS A 36 20.65 -20.32 -16.38
CA LYS A 36 19.55 -19.99 -15.45
C LYS A 36 20.04 -19.06 -14.34
N ILE A 37 21.23 -19.28 -13.80
CA ILE A 37 21.82 -18.41 -12.77
C ILE A 37 22.03 -17.00 -13.32
N ILE A 38 22.56 -16.86 -14.54
CA ILE A 38 22.77 -15.56 -15.19
C ILE A 38 21.43 -14.82 -15.33
N TRP A 39 20.44 -15.44 -15.98
CA TRP A 39 19.11 -14.83 -16.12
C TRP A 39 18.46 -14.56 -14.76
N GLY A 40 18.66 -15.45 -13.78
CA GLY A 40 18.20 -15.25 -12.42
C GLY A 40 18.78 -13.98 -11.78
N MET A 41 20.09 -13.79 -11.88
CA MET A 41 20.75 -12.57 -11.39
C MET A 41 20.27 -11.32 -12.11
N VAL A 42 20.11 -11.36 -13.45
CA VAL A 42 19.57 -10.23 -14.23
C VAL A 42 18.22 -9.80 -13.66
N LEU A 43 17.30 -10.76 -13.51
CA LEU A 43 15.91 -10.49 -13.15
C LEU A 43 15.72 -10.04 -11.70
N VAL A 44 16.56 -10.49 -10.76
CA VAL A 44 16.53 -10.01 -9.36
C VAL A 44 17.15 -8.61 -9.24
N THR A 45 18.05 -8.25 -10.16
CA THR A 45 18.83 -7.01 -10.05
C THR A 45 18.16 -5.82 -10.76
N PHE A 46 17.59 -6.04 -11.94
CA PHE A 46 16.90 -4.98 -12.69
C PHE A 46 15.43 -4.95 -12.30
N ARG A 47 15.03 -3.89 -11.60
CA ARG A 47 13.64 -3.58 -11.31
C ARG A 47 13.07 -2.72 -12.44
N PHE A 48 11.99 -3.17 -13.04
CA PHE A 48 11.24 -2.41 -14.04
C PHE A 48 9.89 -2.05 -13.42
N GLU A 49 9.63 -0.77 -13.21
CA GLU A 49 8.45 -0.27 -12.47
C GLU A 49 7.18 -0.19 -13.32
N PHE A 50 7.18 -0.80 -14.50
CA PHE A 50 6.05 -0.82 -15.42
C PHE A 50 5.49 -2.24 -15.58
N PHE A 51 4.19 -2.36 -15.85
CA PHE A 51 3.48 -3.64 -16.05
C PHE A 51 3.67 -4.68 -14.91
N TYR A 52 3.81 -4.24 -13.65
CA TYR A 52 4.02 -5.12 -12.50
C TYR A 52 5.29 -5.99 -12.57
N LEU A 53 6.22 -5.66 -13.47
CA LEU A 53 7.47 -6.39 -13.66
C LEU A 53 8.38 -6.30 -12.42
N GLN A 54 8.22 -5.28 -11.60
CA GLN A 54 8.91 -5.10 -10.33
C GLN A 54 8.61 -6.20 -9.31
N TYR A 55 7.50 -6.93 -9.47
CA TYR A 55 7.12 -8.08 -8.63
C TYR A 55 7.40 -9.40 -9.36
N LEU A 56 7.01 -9.49 -10.64
CA LEU A 56 7.14 -10.72 -11.43
C LEU A 56 8.59 -11.12 -11.71
N LEU A 57 9.46 -10.16 -12.02
CA LEU A 57 10.83 -10.46 -12.43
C LEU A 57 11.70 -10.92 -11.26
N PRO A 58 11.69 -10.28 -10.06
CA PRO A 58 12.43 -10.81 -8.92
C PRO A 58 12.01 -12.23 -8.53
N LEU A 59 10.70 -12.53 -8.54
CA LEU A 59 10.18 -13.88 -8.27
C LEU A 59 10.66 -14.89 -9.31
N LEU A 60 10.58 -14.55 -10.61
CA LEU A 60 11.10 -15.39 -11.69
C LEU A 60 12.62 -15.59 -11.54
N GLY A 61 13.33 -14.52 -11.22
CA GLY A 61 14.77 -14.50 -11.07
C GLY A 61 15.24 -15.41 -9.94
N ALA A 62 14.62 -15.30 -8.76
CA ALA A 62 14.88 -16.17 -7.61
C ALA A 62 14.56 -17.65 -7.92
N THR A 63 13.48 -17.89 -8.67
CA THR A 63 13.11 -19.24 -9.11
C THR A 63 14.17 -19.83 -10.06
N LEU A 64 14.69 -19.02 -10.99
CA LEU A 64 15.77 -19.43 -11.90
C LEU A 64 17.09 -19.67 -11.16
N LEU A 65 17.44 -18.84 -10.17
CA LEU A 65 18.59 -19.07 -9.29
C LEU A 65 18.46 -20.41 -8.58
N TYR A 66 17.32 -20.67 -7.93
CA TYR A 66 17.05 -21.93 -7.25
C TYR A 66 17.19 -23.14 -8.20
N LEU A 67 16.57 -23.09 -9.39
CA LEU A 67 16.66 -24.16 -10.37
C LEU A 67 18.07 -24.36 -10.93
N GLY A 68 18.82 -23.27 -11.09
CA GLY A 68 20.22 -23.31 -11.50
C GLY A 68 21.10 -24.02 -10.47
N TYR A 69 20.99 -23.65 -9.20
CA TYR A 69 21.77 -24.26 -8.11
C TYR A 69 21.29 -25.67 -7.75
N ARG A 70 20.00 -25.98 -7.92
CA ARG A 70 19.44 -27.32 -7.66
C ARG A 70 20.16 -28.41 -8.44
N SER A 71 20.54 -28.14 -9.68
CA SER A 71 21.30 -29.08 -10.51
C SER A 71 22.75 -29.25 -10.02
N LEU A 72 23.31 -28.24 -9.37
CA LEU A 72 24.71 -28.19 -8.91
C LEU A 72 24.89 -28.61 -7.44
N ARG A 73 23.80 -28.82 -6.69
CA ARG A 73 23.85 -29.02 -5.23
C ARG A 73 24.72 -30.18 -4.71
N LYS A 74 25.00 -31.19 -5.53
CA LYS A 74 25.81 -32.36 -5.12
C LYS A 74 27.28 -32.24 -5.51
N SER A 75 27.67 -31.19 -6.23
CA SER A 75 29.03 -31.05 -6.72
C SER A 75 29.96 -30.46 -5.66
N ASP A 76 29.56 -29.53 -4.80
CA ASP A 76 30.46 -28.99 -3.77
C ASP A 76 29.66 -28.41 -2.59
N PRO A 77 30.20 -28.42 -1.35
CA PRO A 77 29.57 -27.74 -0.22
C PRO A 77 29.21 -26.27 -0.49
N TRP A 78 30.02 -25.53 -1.27
CA TRP A 78 29.70 -24.16 -1.66
C TRP A 78 28.48 -24.07 -2.59
N PHE A 79 28.31 -25.03 -3.50
CA PHE A 79 27.10 -25.10 -4.34
C PHE A 79 25.87 -25.54 -3.54
N THR A 80 26.03 -26.38 -2.51
CA THR A 80 24.97 -26.68 -1.53
C THR A 80 24.54 -25.42 -0.78
N LEU A 81 25.50 -24.59 -0.35
CA LEU A 81 25.23 -23.31 0.30
C LEU A 81 24.47 -22.36 -0.65
N CYS A 82 24.89 -22.23 -1.91
CA CYS A 82 24.15 -21.43 -2.90
C CYS A 82 22.72 -21.94 -3.10
N TRP A 83 22.53 -23.26 -3.11
CA TRP A 83 21.20 -23.85 -3.22
C TRP A 83 20.32 -23.50 -2.00
N GLY A 84 20.86 -23.59 -0.79
CA GLY A 84 20.16 -23.17 0.44
C GLY A 84 19.81 -21.68 0.44
N LEU A 85 20.77 -20.80 0.12
CA LEU A 85 20.57 -19.35 0.06
C LEU A 85 19.57 -18.94 -1.04
N SER A 86 19.61 -19.58 -2.21
CA SER A 86 18.63 -19.31 -3.28
C SER A 86 17.23 -19.80 -2.93
N ALA A 87 17.09 -20.89 -2.16
CA ALA A 87 15.81 -21.32 -1.64
C ALA A 87 15.25 -20.31 -0.62
N PHE A 88 16.12 -19.80 0.27
CA PHE A 88 15.77 -18.76 1.23
C PHE A 88 15.31 -17.47 0.53
N LEU A 89 16.06 -16.99 -0.46
CA LEU A 89 15.68 -15.82 -1.27
C LEU A 89 14.35 -16.03 -2.01
N LEU A 90 14.12 -17.22 -2.56
CA LEU A 90 12.86 -17.55 -3.22
C LEU A 90 11.67 -17.46 -2.23
N VAL A 91 11.83 -18.00 -1.02
CA VAL A 91 10.80 -17.89 0.02
C VAL A 91 10.57 -16.43 0.41
N ILE A 92 11.62 -15.63 0.57
CA ILE A 92 11.50 -14.20 0.86
C ILE A 92 10.70 -13.48 -0.23
N HIS A 93 10.99 -13.71 -1.51
CA HIS A 93 10.23 -13.07 -2.58
C HIS A 93 8.77 -13.52 -2.63
N ILE A 94 8.49 -14.81 -2.42
CA ILE A 94 7.11 -15.32 -2.29
C ILE A 94 6.37 -14.59 -1.15
N VAL A 95 6.99 -14.49 0.02
CA VAL A 95 6.40 -13.82 1.19
C VAL A 95 6.23 -12.33 0.93
N TYR A 96 7.23 -11.67 0.34
CA TYR A 96 7.18 -10.26 -0.02
C TYR A 96 6.01 -9.96 -0.96
N ASP A 97 5.84 -10.77 -2.01
CA ASP A 97 4.77 -10.59 -2.99
C ASP A 97 3.39 -10.79 -2.35
N ILE A 98 3.24 -11.77 -1.45
CA ILE A 98 2.00 -12.02 -0.70
C ILE A 98 1.73 -10.88 0.30
N LEU A 99 2.73 -10.43 1.06
CA LEU A 99 2.55 -9.35 2.03
C LEU A 99 2.20 -8.02 1.36
N THR A 100 2.69 -7.79 0.15
CA THR A 100 2.32 -6.62 -0.67
C THR A 100 0.82 -6.57 -0.98
N ALA A 101 0.12 -7.71 -0.90
CA ALA A 101 -1.33 -7.80 -0.99
C ALA A 101 -2.05 -7.57 0.36
N THR A 102 -1.35 -7.06 1.38
CA THR A 102 -1.89 -6.83 2.73
C THR A 102 -1.42 -5.49 3.30
N PRO A 103 -2.14 -4.89 4.25
CA PRO A 103 -1.72 -3.64 4.92
C PRO A 103 -0.42 -3.79 5.72
N ILE A 104 -0.01 -5.02 6.04
CA ILE A 104 1.23 -5.30 6.78
C ILE A 104 2.45 -4.79 6.01
N MET A 105 2.45 -4.85 4.67
CA MET A 105 3.59 -4.33 3.91
C MET A 105 3.72 -2.81 4.05
N ALA A 106 2.61 -2.08 4.09
CA ALA A 106 2.64 -0.64 4.34
C ALA A 106 3.25 -0.34 5.72
N GLN A 107 2.84 -1.08 6.75
CA GLN A 107 3.41 -0.96 8.11
C GLN A 107 4.91 -1.28 8.15
N ILE A 108 5.36 -2.31 7.44
CA ILE A 108 6.79 -2.66 7.33
C ILE A 108 7.57 -1.55 6.62
N THR A 109 6.98 -0.95 5.58
CA THR A 109 7.63 0.08 4.76
C THR A 109 7.74 1.41 5.49
N GLN A 110 6.70 1.78 6.27
CA GLN A 110 6.69 2.94 7.17
C GLN A 110 7.73 2.81 8.29
N ASN A 111 8.00 1.59 8.76
CA ASN A 111 9.07 1.35 9.72
C ASN A 111 10.44 1.28 9.04
N THR A 112 11.17 2.40 9.05
CA THR A 112 12.49 2.55 8.45
C THR A 112 13.47 1.44 8.84
N VAL A 113 13.45 0.99 10.11
CA VAL A 113 14.35 -0.06 10.59
C VAL A 113 14.00 -1.41 9.97
N LEU A 114 12.72 -1.78 9.93
CA LEU A 114 12.27 -3.05 9.36
C LEU A 114 12.48 -3.08 7.84
N ASN A 115 12.12 -2.01 7.14
CA ASN A 115 12.33 -1.89 5.69
C ASN A 115 13.82 -2.00 5.32
N ASN A 116 14.68 -1.24 6.01
CA ASN A 116 16.13 -1.31 5.79
C ASN A 116 16.72 -2.67 6.14
N SER A 117 16.22 -3.31 7.20
CA SER A 117 16.64 -4.67 7.60
C SER A 117 16.27 -5.71 6.55
N LEU A 118 15.06 -5.66 6.01
CA LEU A 118 14.60 -6.57 4.96
C LEU A 118 15.41 -6.39 3.67
N THR A 119 15.65 -5.13 3.28
CA THR A 119 16.49 -4.79 2.11
C THR A 119 17.92 -5.27 2.30
N ALA A 120 18.53 -5.01 3.47
CA ALA A 120 19.88 -5.46 3.80
C ALA A 120 19.99 -6.99 3.76
N LEU A 121 19.00 -7.71 4.29
CA LEU A 121 18.95 -9.17 4.27
C LEU A 121 18.98 -9.73 2.83
N MET A 122 18.18 -9.18 1.93
CA MET A 122 18.16 -9.59 0.52
C MET A 122 19.50 -9.29 -0.18
N VAL A 123 20.06 -8.10 0.05
CA VAL A 123 21.36 -7.68 -0.52
C VAL A 123 22.50 -8.57 -0.04
N VAL A 124 22.54 -8.87 1.27
CA VAL A 124 23.56 -9.73 1.89
C VAL A 124 23.44 -11.16 1.37
N ALA A 125 22.22 -11.69 1.24
CA ALA A 125 22.00 -13.01 0.65
C ALA A 125 22.48 -13.09 -0.80
N ASN A 126 22.19 -12.08 -1.65
CA ASN A 126 22.70 -12.00 -3.01
C ASN A 126 24.24 -11.91 -3.08
N ALA A 127 24.86 -11.10 -2.21
CA ALA A 127 26.31 -11.01 -2.10
C ALA A 127 26.94 -12.36 -1.70
N MET A 128 26.34 -13.05 -0.72
CA MET A 128 26.79 -14.36 -0.26
C MET A 128 26.65 -15.42 -1.36
N ILE A 129 25.59 -15.39 -2.17
CA ILE A 129 25.43 -16.29 -3.32
C ILE A 129 26.53 -16.06 -4.36
N LEU A 130 26.85 -14.81 -4.70
CA LEU A 130 27.94 -14.50 -5.63
C LEU A 130 29.31 -14.94 -5.07
N PHE A 131 29.54 -14.71 -3.77
CA PHE A 131 30.75 -15.15 -3.11
C PHE A 131 30.89 -16.67 -3.07
N ALA A 132 29.82 -17.38 -2.69
CA ALA A 132 29.79 -18.84 -2.64
C ALA A 132 29.91 -19.45 -4.04
N LEU A 133 29.31 -18.82 -5.06
CA LEU A 133 29.49 -19.20 -6.47
C LEU A 133 30.97 -19.08 -6.88
N ARG A 134 31.65 -17.98 -6.52
CA ARG A 134 33.08 -17.79 -6.78
C ARG A 134 33.92 -18.85 -6.09
N ALA A 135 33.65 -19.11 -4.81
CA ALA A 135 34.37 -20.09 -4.01
C ALA A 135 34.19 -21.52 -4.57
N GLY A 136 32.96 -21.89 -4.92
CA GLY A 136 32.61 -23.19 -5.50
C GLY A 136 33.27 -23.44 -6.85
N ILE A 137 33.24 -22.45 -7.76
CA ILE A 137 33.93 -22.54 -9.05
C ILE A 137 35.44 -22.67 -8.83
N ARG A 138 36.07 -21.82 -8.02
CA ARG A 138 37.53 -21.89 -7.79
C ARG A 138 37.96 -23.22 -7.19
N ARG A 139 37.25 -23.73 -6.16
CA ARG A 139 37.60 -24.98 -5.49
C ARG A 139 37.53 -26.17 -6.44
N ARG A 140 36.46 -26.26 -7.23
CA ARG A 140 36.30 -27.33 -8.21
C ARG A 140 37.30 -27.23 -9.37
N PHE A 141 37.60 -26.04 -9.85
CA PHE A 141 38.60 -25.85 -10.92
C PHE A 141 40.02 -26.21 -10.49
N VAL A 142 40.42 -25.82 -9.27
CA VAL A 142 41.72 -26.23 -8.72
C VAL A 142 41.79 -27.75 -8.57
N SER A 143 40.70 -28.42 -8.20
CA SER A 143 40.67 -29.87 -8.03
C SER A 143 40.68 -30.68 -9.35
N VAL A 144 40.11 -30.13 -10.44
CA VAL A 144 39.93 -30.86 -11.71
C VAL A 144 41.01 -30.53 -12.74
N ALA A 145 41.39 -29.25 -12.87
CA ALA A 145 42.28 -28.79 -13.94
C ALA A 145 43.70 -28.45 -13.47
N GLY A 146 43.96 -28.36 -12.16
CA GLY A 146 45.27 -27.97 -11.60
C GLY A 146 45.71 -26.52 -11.95
N VAL A 147 44.92 -25.78 -12.71
CA VAL A 147 45.17 -24.41 -13.16
C VAL A 147 44.25 -23.45 -12.42
N LYS A 148 44.77 -22.30 -11.96
CA LYS A 148 43.95 -21.23 -11.38
C LYS A 148 43.13 -20.58 -12.50
N PRO A 149 41.78 -20.65 -12.48
CA PRO A 149 40.96 -19.99 -13.48
C PRO A 149 41.11 -18.47 -13.38
N LYS A 150 40.94 -17.78 -14.51
CA LYS A 150 40.88 -16.31 -14.55
C LYS A 150 39.66 -15.86 -13.74
N ASP A 151 39.87 -14.96 -12.77
CA ASP A 151 38.86 -14.62 -11.75
C ASP A 151 37.90 -13.51 -12.23
N TRP A 152 37.11 -13.82 -13.26
CA TRP A 152 36.08 -12.88 -13.72
C TRP A 152 35.00 -12.67 -12.66
N LEU A 153 34.62 -13.72 -11.94
CA LEU A 153 33.60 -13.60 -10.88
C LEU A 153 34.07 -12.72 -9.71
N GLY A 154 35.37 -12.69 -9.39
CA GLY A 154 35.93 -11.74 -8.43
C GLY A 154 35.79 -10.28 -8.87
N ARG A 155 36.02 -9.99 -10.16
CA ARG A 155 35.78 -8.65 -10.74
C ARG A 155 34.30 -8.28 -10.72
N GLY A 156 33.43 -9.24 -11.01
CA GLY A 156 31.99 -9.08 -10.88
C GLY A 156 31.56 -8.74 -9.45
N LEU A 157 32.07 -9.47 -8.45
CA LEU A 157 31.78 -9.20 -7.04
C LEU A 157 32.24 -7.80 -6.61
N VAL A 158 33.41 -7.35 -7.07
CA VAL A 158 33.85 -5.96 -6.83
C VAL A 158 32.89 -4.96 -7.46
N ALA A 159 32.44 -5.19 -8.70
CA ALA A 159 31.46 -4.33 -9.36
C ALA A 159 30.12 -4.28 -8.61
N TYR A 160 29.65 -5.41 -8.09
CA TYR A 160 28.46 -5.47 -7.23
C TYR A 160 28.64 -4.69 -5.93
N LEU A 161 29.79 -4.82 -5.26
CA LEU A 161 30.10 -4.06 -4.05
C LEU A 161 30.22 -2.54 -4.32
N LEU A 162 30.79 -2.16 -5.46
CA LEU A 162 30.82 -0.75 -5.89
C LEU A 162 29.41 -0.21 -6.17
N CYS A 163 28.54 -1.02 -6.77
CA CYS A 163 27.13 -0.66 -6.96
C CYS A 163 26.42 -0.47 -5.61
N LEU A 164 26.70 -1.34 -4.63
CA LEU A 164 26.17 -1.18 -3.28
C LEU A 164 26.69 0.08 -2.58
N ALA A 165 27.98 0.38 -2.74
CA ALA A 165 28.58 1.60 -2.21
C ALA A 165 27.96 2.86 -2.82
N LEU A 166 27.66 2.85 -4.14
CA LEU A 166 26.93 3.92 -4.81
C LEU A 166 25.49 4.06 -4.30
N ALA A 167 24.80 2.95 -4.06
CA ALA A 167 23.45 2.98 -3.48
C ALA A 167 23.44 3.55 -2.05
N LEU A 168 24.42 3.17 -1.22
CA LEU A 168 24.61 3.75 0.11
C LEU A 168 24.96 5.24 0.03
N TRP A 169 25.81 5.64 -0.91
CA TRP A 169 26.10 7.05 -1.15
C TRP A 169 24.81 7.83 -1.47
N PHE A 170 23.93 7.26 -2.29
CA PHE A 170 22.66 7.89 -2.65
C PHE A 170 21.81 8.22 -1.41
N THR A 171 21.81 7.34 -0.41
CA THR A 171 21.08 7.57 0.86
C THR A 171 21.71 8.61 1.78
N LEU A 172 23.02 8.83 1.68
CA LEU A 172 23.75 9.76 2.54
C LEU A 172 23.78 11.19 1.99
N GLU A 173 23.74 11.34 0.67
CA GLU A 173 23.81 12.63 -0.01
C GLU A 173 22.74 12.65 -1.12
N PRO A 174 21.48 12.94 -0.78
CA PRO A 174 20.38 12.96 -1.75
C PRO A 174 20.61 14.05 -2.80
N ALA A 175 20.32 13.73 -4.07
CA ALA A 175 20.43 14.68 -5.19
C ALA A 175 19.08 15.35 -5.53
N THR A 176 18.09 15.12 -4.68
CA THR A 176 16.74 15.68 -4.74
C THR A 176 16.38 16.20 -3.35
N GLU A 177 15.73 17.36 -3.31
CA GLU A 177 15.11 17.91 -2.11
C GLU A 177 13.60 17.96 -2.32
N SER A 178 12.85 17.33 -1.42
CA SER A 178 11.39 17.32 -1.47
C SER A 178 10.86 18.71 -1.14
N GLY A 179 10.16 19.32 -2.09
CA GLY A 179 9.48 20.60 -1.92
C GLY A 179 7.98 20.48 -2.17
N LEU A 180 7.25 21.58 -1.96
CA LEU A 180 5.78 21.62 -2.02
C LEU A 180 5.20 21.25 -3.40
N PHE A 181 5.97 21.43 -4.48
CA PHE A 181 5.60 21.07 -5.86
C PHE A 181 6.21 19.72 -6.32
N GLY A 182 6.74 18.93 -5.39
CA GLY A 182 7.41 17.66 -5.65
C GLY A 182 8.93 17.72 -5.43
N ASP A 183 9.62 16.66 -5.84
CA ASP A 183 11.07 16.55 -5.68
C ASP A 183 11.81 17.50 -6.64
N SER A 184 12.52 18.48 -6.07
CA SER A 184 13.38 19.40 -6.82
C SER A 184 14.80 18.82 -6.95
N ILE A 185 15.38 18.91 -8.14
CA ILE A 185 16.72 18.37 -8.39
C ILE A 185 17.77 19.40 -7.97
N THR A 186 18.60 19.06 -6.98
CA THR A 186 19.65 19.96 -6.47
C THR A 186 20.94 19.88 -7.30
N ASN A 187 21.22 18.73 -7.90
CA ASN A 187 22.41 18.52 -8.73
C ASN A 187 22.12 17.57 -9.90
N ASP A 188 21.81 18.12 -11.06
CA ASP A 188 21.47 17.38 -12.29
C ASP A 188 22.51 16.32 -12.67
N TRP A 189 23.80 16.68 -12.61
CA TRP A 189 24.88 15.75 -12.96
C TRP A 189 24.90 14.54 -12.04
N LEU A 190 24.73 14.77 -10.74
CA LEU A 190 24.73 13.72 -9.73
C LEU A 190 23.47 12.86 -9.83
N TYR A 191 22.32 13.50 -10.07
CA TYR A 191 21.02 12.87 -10.26
C TYR A 191 21.03 11.88 -11.43
N TYR A 192 21.49 12.29 -12.61
CA TYR A 192 21.54 11.40 -13.79
C TYR A 192 22.80 10.51 -13.82
N GLY A 193 23.94 11.00 -13.32
CA GLY A 193 25.21 10.28 -13.40
C GLY A 193 25.29 9.03 -12.53
N ARG A 194 24.73 9.07 -11.32
CA ARG A 194 24.70 7.93 -10.37
C ARG A 194 23.94 6.71 -10.92
N PRO A 195 22.67 6.81 -11.39
CA PRO A 195 21.95 5.67 -11.94
C PRO A 195 22.64 5.11 -13.19
N ILE A 196 23.22 5.96 -14.05
CA ILE A 196 24.01 5.49 -15.21
C ILE A 196 25.22 4.68 -14.73
N ALA A 197 25.97 5.15 -13.73
CA ALA A 197 27.12 4.43 -13.18
C ALA A 197 26.71 3.07 -12.58
N ALA A 198 25.60 3.02 -11.85
CA ALA A 198 25.04 1.78 -11.31
C ALA A 198 24.70 0.77 -12.43
N ILE A 199 24.01 1.22 -13.49
CA ILE A 199 23.68 0.39 -14.66
C ILE A 199 24.95 -0.17 -15.33
N VAL A 200 25.97 0.67 -15.53
CA VAL A 200 27.25 0.24 -16.13
C VAL A 200 27.92 -0.84 -15.28
N LEU A 201 27.96 -0.67 -13.96
CA LEU A 201 28.52 -1.67 -13.04
C LEU A 201 27.72 -2.98 -13.07
N GLN A 202 26.39 -2.90 -13.13
CA GLN A 202 25.50 -4.05 -13.25
C GLN A 202 25.75 -4.83 -14.55
N ILE A 203 25.83 -4.12 -15.69
CA ILE A 203 26.14 -4.72 -16.99
C ILE A 203 27.52 -5.38 -16.94
N TYR A 204 28.52 -4.72 -16.34
CA TYR A 204 29.85 -5.28 -16.19
C TYR A 204 29.88 -6.55 -15.31
N LEU A 205 29.10 -6.59 -14.22
CA LEU A 205 28.89 -7.79 -13.41
C LEU A 205 28.35 -8.93 -14.28
N LEU A 206 27.32 -8.68 -15.09
CA LEU A 206 26.74 -9.69 -15.99
C LEU A 206 27.75 -10.20 -17.01
N VAL A 207 28.51 -9.30 -17.65
CA VAL A 207 29.59 -9.65 -18.58
C VAL A 207 30.64 -10.52 -17.89
N CYS A 208 30.98 -10.23 -16.63
CA CYS A 208 31.92 -11.05 -15.86
C CYS A 208 31.38 -12.46 -15.62
N ILE A 209 30.10 -12.62 -15.27
CA ILE A 209 29.48 -13.94 -15.08
C ILE A 209 29.41 -14.70 -16.42
N PHE A 210 29.07 -14.02 -17.52
CA PHE A 210 29.01 -14.62 -18.85
C PHE A 210 30.38 -15.09 -19.33
N ARG A 211 31.41 -14.23 -19.22
CA ARG A 211 32.80 -14.60 -19.55
C ARG A 211 33.33 -15.72 -18.66
N GLN A 212 32.94 -15.74 -17.38
CA GLN A 212 33.22 -16.88 -16.53
C GLN A 212 32.57 -18.13 -17.11
N SER A 213 31.29 -18.09 -17.50
CA SER A 213 30.60 -19.24 -18.12
C SER A 213 31.28 -19.78 -19.37
N GLU A 214 31.76 -18.90 -20.27
CA GLU A 214 32.48 -19.30 -21.49
C GLU A 214 33.82 -19.95 -21.17
N SER A 215 34.55 -19.43 -20.18
CA SER A 215 35.83 -20.02 -19.76
C SER A 215 35.70 -21.44 -19.18
N LEU A 216 34.47 -21.85 -18.85
CA LEU A 216 34.14 -23.16 -18.29
C LEU A 216 33.70 -24.16 -19.37
N VAL A 217 33.55 -23.73 -20.63
CA VAL A 217 33.13 -24.58 -21.75
C VAL A 217 34.24 -25.56 -22.08
N GLY A 218 33.89 -26.85 -22.18
CA GLY A 218 34.83 -27.94 -22.46
C GLY A 218 35.56 -28.52 -21.23
N GLN A 219 35.44 -27.89 -20.06
CA GLN A 219 36.10 -28.32 -18.80
C GLN A 219 35.13 -28.96 -17.78
N GLY A 220 33.82 -28.95 -18.07
CA GLY A 220 32.74 -29.33 -17.14
C GLY A 220 32.20 -30.76 -17.28
N TYR A 221 32.92 -31.67 -17.94
CA TYR A 221 32.43 -33.02 -18.27
C TYR A 221 32.25 -33.96 -17.06
N ASP A 222 32.81 -33.64 -15.89
CA ASP A 222 32.75 -34.50 -14.68
C ASP A 222 31.62 -34.16 -13.69
N ILE A 223 30.71 -33.24 -14.04
CA ILE A 223 29.64 -32.83 -13.12
C ILE A 223 28.41 -33.70 -13.38
N VAL A 224 28.26 -34.76 -12.58
CA VAL A 224 27.05 -35.59 -12.58
C VAL A 224 25.85 -34.74 -12.10
N PRO A 225 24.87 -34.43 -12.97
CA PRO A 225 23.70 -33.67 -12.55
C PRO A 225 22.91 -34.47 -11.52
N ALA A 226 22.46 -33.82 -10.45
CA ALA A 226 21.64 -34.49 -9.45
C ALA A 226 20.29 -34.91 -10.07
N PRO A 227 19.79 -36.15 -9.84
CA PRO A 227 18.53 -36.61 -10.42
C PRO A 227 17.36 -35.73 -9.95
N VAL A 228 16.50 -35.37 -10.90
CA VAL A 228 15.40 -34.44 -10.70
C VAL A 228 14.07 -35.16 -10.91
N ARG A 229 13.17 -35.10 -9.91
CA ARG A 229 11.83 -35.72 -9.97
C ARG A 229 10.76 -34.83 -10.62
N LEU A 230 11.00 -33.52 -10.70
CA LEU A 230 10.03 -32.50 -11.15
C LEU A 230 10.67 -31.61 -12.22
N PRO A 231 10.12 -31.54 -13.46
CA PRO A 231 10.67 -30.71 -14.51
C PRO A 231 10.63 -29.23 -14.14
N GLY A 232 11.66 -28.47 -14.51
CA GLY A 232 11.81 -27.06 -14.10
C GLY A 232 10.63 -26.16 -14.51
N LYS A 233 9.98 -26.43 -15.64
CA LYS A 233 8.80 -25.68 -16.11
C LYS A 233 7.62 -25.78 -15.14
N PHE A 234 7.33 -26.98 -14.63
CA PHE A 234 6.27 -27.18 -13.65
C PHE A 234 6.58 -26.57 -12.28
N PHE A 235 7.87 -26.49 -11.91
CA PHE A 235 8.27 -25.81 -10.69
C PHE A 235 8.02 -24.29 -10.79
N ILE A 236 8.42 -23.68 -11.91
CA ILE A 236 8.14 -22.25 -12.16
C ILE A 236 6.62 -22.02 -12.11
N LEU A 237 5.84 -22.79 -12.89
CA LEU A 237 4.39 -22.68 -12.90
C LEU A 237 3.79 -22.86 -11.50
N GLY A 238 4.29 -23.83 -10.72
CA GLY A 238 3.85 -24.08 -9.35
C GLY A 238 4.10 -22.92 -8.40
N VAL A 239 5.26 -22.26 -8.48
CA VAL A 239 5.57 -21.06 -7.67
C VAL A 239 4.64 -19.91 -8.02
N PHE A 240 4.47 -19.62 -9.31
CA PHE A 240 3.59 -18.54 -9.75
C PHE A 240 2.12 -18.82 -9.41
N LEU A 241 1.67 -20.05 -9.59
CA LEU A 241 0.32 -20.46 -9.20
C LEU A 241 0.11 -20.36 -7.69
N LEU A 242 1.10 -20.75 -6.89
CA LEU A 242 1.06 -20.63 -5.43
C LEU A 242 0.93 -19.16 -4.99
N VAL A 243 1.74 -18.26 -5.55
CA VAL A 243 1.67 -16.82 -5.23
C VAL A 243 0.33 -16.24 -5.68
N LEU A 244 -0.11 -16.53 -6.89
CA LEU A 244 -1.39 -16.04 -7.42
C LEU A 244 -2.57 -16.50 -6.57
N LEU A 245 -2.62 -17.79 -6.19
CA LEU A 245 -3.67 -18.34 -5.34
C LEU A 245 -3.61 -17.83 -3.90
N ALA A 246 -2.43 -17.41 -3.41
CA ALA A 246 -2.28 -16.83 -2.08
C ALA A 246 -2.65 -15.34 -2.02
N ILE A 247 -2.40 -14.58 -3.10
CA ILE A 247 -2.73 -13.16 -3.20
C ILE A 247 -4.25 -12.94 -3.15
N LEU A 248 -5.05 -13.78 -3.82
CA LEU A 248 -6.51 -13.62 -3.87
C LEU A 248 -7.18 -13.58 -2.48
N PRO A 249 -6.99 -14.59 -1.60
CA PRO A 249 -7.54 -14.52 -0.25
C PRO A 249 -6.86 -13.43 0.59
N ALA A 250 -5.56 -13.16 0.40
CA ALA A 250 -4.87 -12.11 1.13
C ALA A 250 -5.50 -10.72 0.85
N LEU A 251 -5.75 -10.39 -0.42
CA LEU A 251 -6.46 -9.17 -0.81
C LEU A 251 -7.88 -9.16 -0.27
N TRP A 252 -8.62 -10.26 -0.44
CA TRP A 252 -10.01 -10.36 0.01
C TRP A 252 -10.14 -10.04 1.51
N PHE A 253 -9.33 -10.68 2.36
CA PHE A 253 -9.36 -10.40 3.79
C PHE A 253 -8.83 -9.01 4.16
N SER A 254 -7.86 -8.49 3.41
CA SER A 254 -7.27 -7.18 3.67
C SER A 254 -8.19 -6.02 3.32
N CYS A 255 -9.09 -6.20 2.34
CA CYS A 255 -10.07 -5.20 1.95
C CYS A 255 -11.27 -5.10 2.92
N HIS A 256 -11.40 -5.98 3.90
CA HIS A 256 -12.51 -5.94 4.86
C HIS A 256 -12.07 -5.24 6.15
N LEU A 257 -12.69 -4.09 6.42
CA LEU A 257 -12.48 -3.27 7.60
C LEU A 257 -13.48 -3.64 8.71
N PRO A 258 -13.09 -3.51 9.98
CA PRO A 258 -14.02 -3.68 11.09
C PRO A 258 -15.04 -2.53 11.09
N THR A 259 -16.33 -2.86 11.05
CA THR A 259 -17.43 -1.88 11.15
C THR A 259 -17.63 -1.34 12.58
N GLY A 260 -16.94 -1.92 13.57
CA GLY A 260 -17.07 -1.59 15.00
C GLY A 260 -17.98 -2.56 15.76
N GLU A 261 -18.10 -2.35 17.08
CA GLU A 261 -19.06 -3.11 17.90
C GLU A 261 -20.48 -2.64 17.57
N ALA A 262 -21.31 -3.56 17.06
CA ALA A 262 -22.68 -3.29 16.65
C ALA A 262 -23.65 -3.60 17.80
N GLN A 263 -24.48 -2.64 18.16
CA GLN A 263 -25.58 -2.83 19.11
C GLN A 263 -26.91 -2.71 18.39
N GLU A 264 -27.81 -3.67 18.62
CA GLU A 264 -29.17 -3.60 18.11
C GLU A 264 -29.95 -2.51 18.86
N VAL A 265 -30.56 -1.59 18.12
CA VAL A 265 -31.36 -0.48 18.66
C VAL A 265 -32.68 -1.05 19.19
N THR A 266 -32.65 -1.52 20.44
CA THR A 266 -33.76 -2.23 21.09
C THR A 266 -34.34 -1.47 22.28
N ALA A 267 -33.62 -0.46 22.80
CA ALA A 267 -34.04 0.32 23.95
C ALA A 267 -34.71 1.63 23.50
N PRO A 268 -35.98 1.90 23.90
CA PRO A 268 -36.56 3.22 23.70
C PRO A 268 -35.84 4.25 24.57
N LEU A 269 -35.60 5.45 24.02
CA LEU A 269 -35.10 6.61 24.75
C LEU A 269 -35.98 6.88 25.98
N ALA A 270 -35.34 7.20 27.11
CA ALA A 270 -36.03 7.37 28.38
C ALA A 270 -36.30 8.86 28.67
N GLY A 271 -37.57 9.21 28.91
CA GLY A 271 -38.02 10.45 29.56
C GLY A 271 -37.30 11.73 29.14
N GLU A 272 -36.29 12.14 29.92
CA GLU A 272 -35.51 13.36 29.70
C GLU A 272 -34.82 13.39 28.33
N GLN A 273 -34.34 12.25 27.82
CA GLN A 273 -33.69 12.17 26.50
C GLN A 273 -34.70 12.41 25.37
N THR A 274 -35.92 11.88 25.50
CA THR A 274 -37.01 12.14 24.54
C THR A 274 -37.38 13.61 24.53
N ALA A 275 -37.41 14.26 25.70
CA ALA A 275 -37.70 15.69 25.79
C ALA A 275 -36.61 16.54 25.11
N VAL A 276 -35.32 16.18 25.26
CA VAL A 276 -34.23 16.90 24.56
C VAL A 276 -34.31 16.67 23.05
N ARG A 277 -34.56 15.44 22.60
CA ARG A 277 -34.77 15.14 21.17
C ARG A 277 -35.92 15.96 20.58
N ASP A 278 -37.06 16.00 21.27
CA ASP A 278 -38.24 16.75 20.82
C ASP A 278 -37.96 18.27 20.81
N HIS A 279 -37.18 18.78 21.77
CA HIS A 279 -36.71 20.16 21.80
C HIS A 279 -35.81 20.49 20.60
N LEU A 280 -34.86 19.61 20.24
CA LEU A 280 -34.01 19.80 19.06
C LEU A 280 -34.84 19.81 17.75
N ILE A 281 -35.88 18.99 17.68
CA ILE A 281 -36.81 18.98 16.54
C ILE A 281 -37.60 20.29 16.48
N GLU A 282 -38.07 20.81 17.62
CA GLU A 282 -38.75 22.12 17.69
C GLU A 282 -37.84 23.27 17.26
N LEU A 283 -36.54 23.19 17.59
CA LEU A 283 -35.53 24.16 17.16
C LEU A 283 -35.20 24.08 15.66
N GLY A 284 -35.54 22.98 14.98
CA GLY A 284 -35.41 22.84 13.53
C GLY A 284 -34.62 21.63 13.03
N LEU A 285 -34.11 20.77 13.92
CA LEU A 285 -33.41 19.54 13.50
C LEU A 285 -34.42 18.53 12.91
N PRO A 286 -34.16 17.95 11.72
CA PRO A 286 -35.06 16.95 11.14
C PRO A 286 -35.24 15.75 12.07
N GLN A 287 -36.48 15.25 12.16
CA GLN A 287 -36.82 14.12 13.02
C GLN A 287 -35.95 12.89 12.75
N GLU A 288 -35.69 12.59 11.47
CA GLU A 288 -34.89 11.44 11.04
C GLU A 288 -33.46 11.50 11.57
N LEU A 289 -32.86 12.69 11.61
CA LEU A 289 -31.50 12.89 12.12
C LEU A 289 -31.48 12.90 13.65
N ALA A 290 -32.47 13.55 14.28
CA ALA A 290 -32.64 13.54 15.73
C ALA A 290 -32.83 12.13 16.30
N ASP A 291 -33.46 11.23 15.53
CA ASP A 291 -33.63 9.80 15.86
C ASP A 291 -32.31 9.00 15.84
N THR A 292 -31.26 9.52 15.19
CA THR A 292 -29.94 8.85 15.15
C THR A 292 -29.04 9.20 16.34
N LEU A 293 -29.39 10.23 17.11
CA LEU A 293 -28.58 10.69 18.24
C LEU A 293 -28.72 9.75 19.44
N ASP A 294 -27.59 9.34 20.00
CA ASP A 294 -27.53 8.49 21.18
C ASP A 294 -27.74 9.31 22.48
N GLU A 295 -27.78 8.61 23.62
CA GLU A 295 -27.92 9.25 24.92
C GLU A 295 -26.80 10.26 25.21
N ALA A 296 -25.58 10.01 24.75
CA ALA A 296 -24.44 10.87 25.01
C ALA A 296 -24.55 12.20 24.24
N GLU A 297 -24.89 12.15 22.95
CA GLU A 297 -25.11 13.31 22.10
C GLU A 297 -26.33 14.12 22.54
N LEU A 298 -27.44 13.46 22.93
CA LEU A 298 -28.60 14.15 23.49
C LEU A 298 -28.26 14.85 24.81
N THR A 299 -27.44 14.24 25.66
CA THR A 299 -26.97 14.89 26.90
C THR A 299 -26.12 16.12 26.60
N ARG A 300 -25.25 16.06 25.58
CA ARG A 300 -24.44 17.20 25.13
C ARG A 300 -25.31 18.34 24.59
N CYS A 301 -26.38 18.01 23.87
CA CYS A 301 -27.27 18.99 23.25
C CYS A 301 -28.42 19.48 24.15
N LYS A 302 -28.42 19.12 25.44
CA LYS A 302 -29.52 19.44 26.37
C LYS A 302 -29.80 20.95 26.51
N GLU A 303 -28.76 21.77 26.44
CA GLU A 303 -28.86 23.24 26.59
C GLU A 303 -28.89 23.97 25.24
N ALA A 304 -29.17 23.26 24.15
CA ALA A 304 -29.30 23.85 22.82
C ALA A 304 -30.38 24.94 22.80
N TYR A 305 -30.05 26.08 22.20
CA TYR A 305 -30.97 27.22 22.10
C TYR A 305 -31.28 27.62 20.66
N ALA A 306 -30.46 27.20 19.69
CA ALA A 306 -30.73 27.38 18.26
C ALA A 306 -30.19 26.19 17.46
N VAL A 307 -30.86 25.88 16.35
CA VAL A 307 -30.41 24.90 15.36
C VAL A 307 -30.46 25.56 13.98
N GLU A 308 -29.37 25.46 13.24
CA GLU A 308 -29.27 26.01 11.89
C GLU A 308 -28.69 24.95 10.94
N THR A 309 -28.82 25.21 9.63
CA THR A 309 -28.37 24.28 8.59
C THR A 309 -27.20 24.86 7.81
N GLY A 310 -26.28 23.99 7.39
CA GLY A 310 -25.23 24.36 6.44
C GLY A 310 -25.80 24.51 5.03
N SER A 311 -25.34 25.52 4.30
CA SER A 311 -25.64 25.70 2.88
C SER A 311 -24.59 24.99 2.04
N TRP A 312 -24.99 24.36 0.94
CA TRP A 312 -24.05 23.79 -0.01
C TRP A 312 -23.63 24.83 -1.05
N SER A 313 -22.44 24.67 -1.63
CA SER A 313 -22.01 25.45 -2.79
C SER A 313 -21.34 24.58 -3.84
N ASP A 314 -21.67 24.81 -5.10
CA ASP A 314 -20.92 24.25 -6.21
C ASP A 314 -19.59 25.01 -6.39
N LEU A 315 -18.49 24.40 -5.98
CA LEU A 315 -17.15 24.95 -6.17
C LEU A 315 -16.45 24.37 -7.40
N ASN A 316 -17.03 23.34 -8.05
CA ASN A 316 -16.41 22.72 -9.21
C ASN A 316 -16.87 23.40 -10.50
N LEU A 317 -16.39 24.62 -10.72
CA LEU A 317 -16.70 25.41 -11.91
C LEU A 317 -16.03 24.88 -13.20
N THR A 318 -15.41 23.70 -13.15
CA THR A 318 -14.68 23.11 -14.29
C THR A 318 -15.54 22.17 -15.12
N ASP A 319 -16.70 21.76 -14.60
CA ASP A 319 -17.70 21.00 -15.35
C ASP A 319 -19.03 21.78 -15.45
N ASP A 320 -19.91 21.30 -16.32
CA ASP A 320 -21.27 21.84 -16.49
C ASP A 320 -22.30 21.07 -15.64
N ILE A 321 -21.85 20.31 -14.63
CA ILE A 321 -22.72 19.41 -13.84
C ILE A 321 -23.27 20.19 -12.65
N VAL A 322 -24.56 20.53 -12.72
CA VAL A 322 -25.26 21.14 -11.60
C VAL A 322 -25.49 20.09 -10.50
N PRO A 323 -25.10 20.35 -9.24
CA PRO A 323 -25.37 19.44 -8.14
C PRO A 323 -26.86 19.18 -7.97
N GLN A 324 -27.22 17.91 -7.76
CA GLN A 324 -28.60 17.52 -7.49
C GLN A 324 -28.89 17.69 -6.01
N THR A 325 -30.02 18.30 -5.68
CA THR A 325 -30.39 18.58 -4.29
C THR A 325 -31.84 18.25 -4.00
N GLU A 326 -32.09 17.82 -2.78
CA GLU A 326 -33.42 17.53 -2.26
C GLU A 326 -33.60 18.27 -0.92
N GLY A 327 -34.20 19.45 -0.95
CA GLY A 327 -34.28 20.31 0.23
C GLY A 327 -32.90 20.82 0.64
N ASN A 328 -32.48 20.48 1.87
CA ASN A 328 -31.15 20.81 2.40
C ASN A 328 -30.10 19.75 2.09
N ASP A 329 -30.51 18.63 1.48
CA ASP A 329 -29.62 17.50 1.22
C ASP A 329 -28.95 17.64 -0.16
N LEU A 330 -27.65 17.37 -0.20
CA LEU A 330 -26.86 17.30 -1.42
C LEU A 330 -26.73 15.85 -1.86
N LEU A 331 -27.22 15.52 -3.06
CA LEU A 331 -27.08 14.20 -3.64
C LEU A 331 -25.72 14.07 -4.34
N VAL A 332 -24.95 13.07 -3.92
CA VAL A 332 -23.62 12.77 -4.45
C VAL A 332 -23.59 11.38 -5.09
N GLN A 333 -23.06 11.29 -6.31
CA GLN A 333 -22.97 10.03 -7.06
C GLN A 333 -21.61 9.36 -6.80
N LEU A 334 -21.63 8.07 -6.43
CA LEU A 334 -20.46 7.23 -6.18
C LEU A 334 -20.49 6.04 -7.15
N ASP A 335 -20.08 6.25 -8.40
CA ASP A 335 -20.13 5.24 -9.48
C ASP A 335 -21.49 4.50 -9.58
N ASP A 336 -21.61 3.32 -8.97
CA ASP A 336 -22.81 2.47 -8.94
C ASP A 336 -23.75 2.73 -7.73
N ALA A 337 -23.39 3.67 -6.86
CA ALA A 337 -24.10 4.08 -5.66
C ALA A 337 -24.41 5.58 -5.67
N GLN A 338 -25.34 5.99 -4.80
CA GLN A 338 -25.71 7.38 -4.57
C GLN A 338 -25.89 7.57 -3.07
N ALA A 339 -25.37 8.69 -2.57
CA ALA A 339 -25.53 9.11 -1.18
C ALA A 339 -26.06 10.54 -1.11
N ARG A 340 -26.58 10.91 0.06
CA ARG A 340 -26.99 12.26 0.41
C ARG A 340 -26.14 12.78 1.56
N PHE A 341 -25.77 14.05 1.50
CA PHE A 341 -25.09 14.77 2.57
C PHE A 341 -25.97 15.87 3.13
N SER A 342 -25.94 16.04 4.46
CA SER A 342 -26.59 17.16 5.13
C SER A 342 -25.77 17.63 6.32
N VAL A 343 -25.82 18.94 6.58
CA VAL A 343 -25.04 19.59 7.63
C VAL A 343 -25.94 20.41 8.53
N TRP A 344 -25.78 20.20 9.84
CA TRP A 344 -26.59 20.84 10.87
C TRP A 344 -25.72 21.33 12.01
N LEU A 345 -26.06 22.51 12.53
CA LEU A 345 -25.35 23.17 13.61
C LEU A 345 -26.29 23.30 14.80
N VAL A 346 -25.84 22.87 15.98
CA VAL A 346 -26.56 23.04 17.23
C VAL A 346 -25.78 24.02 18.10
N PHE A 347 -26.37 25.19 18.36
CA PHE A 347 -25.75 26.23 19.16
C PHE A 347 -25.98 25.97 20.65
N LEU A 348 -24.88 25.95 21.40
CA LEU A 348 -24.81 25.65 22.82
C LEU A 348 -24.32 26.87 23.60
N PRO A 349 -24.61 26.96 24.91
CA PRO A 349 -24.15 28.07 25.74
C PRO A 349 -22.62 28.25 25.70
N GLN A 350 -22.15 29.44 26.09
CA GLN A 350 -20.72 29.78 26.16
C GLN A 350 -20.00 29.78 24.80
N GLY A 351 -20.77 29.90 23.70
CA GLY A 351 -20.21 30.05 22.36
C GLY A 351 -19.78 28.71 21.75
N GLN A 352 -20.25 27.59 22.30
CA GLN A 352 -19.97 26.27 21.77
C GLN A 352 -20.93 25.95 20.63
N VAL A 353 -20.43 25.41 19.52
CA VAL A 353 -21.26 25.02 18.38
C VAL A 353 -21.00 23.56 18.04
N ARG A 354 -22.02 22.72 18.14
CA ARG A 354 -21.93 21.30 17.80
C ARG A 354 -22.29 21.12 16.33
N TRP A 355 -21.31 20.74 15.53
CA TRP A 355 -21.48 20.47 14.11
C TRP A 355 -21.79 19.01 13.86
N TYR A 356 -22.83 18.74 13.06
CA TYR A 356 -23.18 17.40 12.60
C TYR A 356 -23.10 17.33 11.07
N TYR A 357 -22.31 16.37 10.59
CA TYR A 357 -22.12 16.06 9.18
C TYR A 357 -22.68 14.68 8.89
N PHE A 358 -23.87 14.62 8.31
CA PHE A 358 -24.57 13.39 8.02
C PHE A 358 -24.30 12.91 6.60
N PHE A 359 -24.24 11.59 6.44
CA PHE A 359 -24.34 10.93 5.15
C PHE A 359 -25.33 9.77 5.22
N GLN A 360 -26.03 9.53 4.12
CA GLN A 360 -26.90 8.37 3.99
C GLN A 360 -26.85 7.84 2.56
N TYR A 361 -26.76 6.52 2.41
CA TYR A 361 -26.82 5.89 1.09
C TYR A 361 -28.28 5.72 0.66
N ASP A 362 -28.63 6.31 -0.48
CA ASP A 362 -29.89 6.06 -1.17
C ASP A 362 -29.82 4.73 -1.93
N THR A 363 -28.66 4.47 -2.52
CA THR A 363 -28.34 3.19 -3.14
C THR A 363 -26.98 2.73 -2.63
N LEU A 364 -26.95 1.54 -2.03
CA LEU A 364 -25.72 0.95 -1.50
C LEU A 364 -24.82 0.45 -2.65
N PRO A 365 -23.50 0.59 -2.55
CA PRO A 365 -22.57 0.07 -3.54
C PRO A 365 -22.63 -1.45 -3.62
N ALA A 366 -22.39 -2.00 -4.82
CA ALA A 366 -22.34 -3.44 -5.03
C ALA A 366 -21.12 -4.07 -4.34
N LEU A 367 -19.99 -3.37 -4.35
CA LEU A 367 -18.78 -3.73 -3.62
C LEU A 367 -18.79 -3.05 -2.27
N ARG A 368 -18.74 -3.86 -1.21
CA ARG A 368 -18.82 -3.42 0.20
C ARG A 368 -17.57 -3.85 0.93
N LEU A 369 -16.46 -3.21 0.57
CA LEU A 369 -15.11 -3.58 1.01
C LEU A 369 -14.56 -2.49 1.93
N GLN A 370 -13.98 -1.43 1.37
CA GLN A 370 -13.45 -0.31 2.13
C GLN A 370 -14.30 0.93 1.85
N GLU A 371 -14.88 1.49 2.89
CA GLU A 371 -15.58 2.77 2.89
C GLU A 371 -14.91 3.72 3.88
N GLN A 372 -15.01 5.02 3.62
CA GLN A 372 -14.52 6.04 4.54
C GLN A 372 -15.36 7.30 4.40
N PHE A 373 -15.66 7.91 5.55
CA PHE A 373 -16.23 9.25 5.60
C PHE A 373 -15.23 10.17 6.30
N SER A 374 -14.88 11.28 5.65
CA SER A 374 -13.89 12.25 6.15
C SER A 374 -14.36 13.67 5.97
N LEU A 375 -13.89 14.57 6.83
CA LEU A 375 -14.12 16.00 6.74
C LEU A 375 -12.78 16.72 6.54
N ASP A 376 -12.77 17.65 5.61
CA ASP A 376 -11.72 18.65 5.45
C ASP A 376 -12.30 20.00 5.90
N VAL A 377 -11.93 20.40 7.13
CA VAL A 377 -12.49 21.55 7.85
C VAL A 377 -11.65 22.80 7.62
N SER A 378 -12.25 24.00 7.71
CA SER A 378 -11.53 25.25 7.44
C SER A 378 -10.41 25.58 8.43
N GLY A 379 -10.45 24.98 9.62
CA GLY A 379 -9.56 25.31 10.73
C GLY A 379 -9.80 26.68 11.37
N ARG A 380 -10.93 27.35 11.11
CA ARG A 380 -11.20 28.71 11.61
C ARG A 380 -11.33 28.78 13.13
N ASP A 381 -12.05 27.85 13.74
CA ASP A 381 -12.26 27.82 15.19
C ASP A 381 -11.56 26.58 15.81
N PRO A 382 -11.14 26.63 17.09
CA PRO A 382 -10.68 25.45 17.81
C PRO A 382 -11.77 24.37 17.87
N GLN A 383 -11.38 23.11 17.68
CA GLN A 383 -12.31 21.98 17.59
C GLN A 383 -11.94 20.83 18.53
N ASP A 384 -12.93 20.29 19.23
CA ASP A 384 -12.79 19.15 20.11
C ASP A 384 -14.01 18.22 20.09
N ASP A 385 -14.00 17.21 20.99
CA ASP A 385 -15.14 16.31 21.21
C ASP A 385 -15.65 15.55 19.95
N TYR A 386 -14.73 15.08 19.10
CA TYR A 386 -15.08 14.33 17.90
C TYR A 386 -15.86 13.04 18.21
N THR A 387 -17.02 12.85 17.57
CA THR A 387 -17.81 11.61 17.64
C THR A 387 -18.26 11.16 16.26
N ALA A 388 -18.32 9.85 16.06
CA ALA A 388 -18.86 9.24 14.85
C ALA A 388 -19.87 8.16 15.22
N THR A 389 -20.88 8.04 14.37
CA THR A 389 -21.93 7.02 14.50
C THR A 389 -22.23 6.45 13.13
N LEU A 390 -22.39 5.14 13.08
CA LEU A 390 -22.81 4.39 11.90
C LEU A 390 -24.10 3.63 12.24
N LEU A 391 -25.13 3.81 11.42
CA LEU A 391 -26.44 3.19 11.58
C LEU A 391 -26.79 2.41 10.31
N TRP A 392 -27.23 1.17 10.46
CA TRP A 392 -27.70 0.37 9.33
C TRP A 392 -28.87 -0.54 9.69
N GLN A 393 -29.61 -0.96 8.67
CA GLN A 393 -30.75 -1.86 8.81
C GLN A 393 -30.45 -3.23 8.18
N GLU A 394 -30.64 -4.31 8.95
CA GLU A 394 -30.64 -5.68 8.45
C GLU A 394 -32.01 -6.32 8.69
N GLY A 395 -32.83 -6.41 7.63
CA GLY A 395 -34.22 -6.85 7.77
C GLY A 395 -35.02 -5.85 8.59
N ASP A 396 -35.64 -6.30 9.68
CA ASP A 396 -36.45 -5.45 10.57
C ASP A 396 -35.64 -4.85 11.74
N ALA A 397 -34.37 -5.23 11.89
CA ALA A 397 -33.51 -4.77 12.98
C ALA A 397 -32.61 -3.61 12.53
N ALA A 398 -32.51 -2.59 13.38
CA ALA A 398 -31.56 -1.49 13.23
C ALA A 398 -30.36 -1.72 14.14
N TYR A 399 -29.17 -1.49 13.62
CA TYR A 399 -27.90 -1.63 14.30
C TYR A 399 -27.16 -0.30 14.32
N LEU A 400 -26.61 0.04 15.47
CA LEU A 400 -25.83 1.24 15.70
C LEU A 400 -24.42 0.85 16.14
N SER A 401 -23.42 1.55 15.62
CA SER A 401 -22.02 1.41 16.02
C SER A 401 -21.35 2.77 16.14
N HIS A 402 -20.38 2.87 17.04
CA HIS A 402 -19.54 4.05 17.23
C HIS A 402 -18.12 3.75 16.77
N PRO A 403 -17.80 3.98 15.48
CA PRO A 403 -16.44 3.80 15.00
C PRO A 403 -15.50 4.81 15.66
N GLN A 404 -14.24 4.42 15.84
CA GLN A 404 -13.21 5.32 16.35
C GLN A 404 -12.93 6.41 15.31
N VAL A 405 -13.00 7.68 15.74
CA VAL A 405 -12.58 8.80 14.91
C VAL A 405 -11.05 8.87 14.88
N HIS A 406 -10.50 8.90 13.68
CA HIS A 406 -9.09 9.17 13.43
C HIS A 406 -8.93 10.63 13.02
N LEU A 407 -7.85 11.25 13.48
CA LEU A 407 -7.53 12.65 13.18
C LEU A 407 -6.26 12.68 12.33
N ALA A 408 -6.38 13.20 11.10
CA ALA A 408 -5.24 13.64 10.32
C ALA A 408 -4.96 15.12 10.63
N GLY A 409 -3.74 15.60 10.35
CA GLY A 409 -3.35 16.97 10.68
C GLY A 409 -2.80 17.11 12.11
N GLY A 410 -2.98 18.27 12.74
CA GLY A 410 -2.56 18.50 14.13
C GLY A 410 -1.07 18.73 14.34
N GLN A 411 -0.27 18.84 13.26
CA GLN A 411 1.17 19.07 13.39
C GLN A 411 1.46 20.43 14.03
N THR A 412 2.44 20.45 14.94
CA THR A 412 2.93 21.68 15.54
C THR A 412 4.05 22.30 14.70
N THR A 413 4.39 23.55 14.99
CA THR A 413 5.47 24.28 14.30
C THR A 413 6.79 23.48 14.27
N GLU A 414 7.13 22.74 15.34
CA GLU A 414 8.36 21.95 15.41
C GLU A 414 8.39 20.74 14.45
N GLU A 415 7.23 20.26 14.02
CA GLU A 415 7.09 19.09 13.13
C GLU A 415 7.02 19.50 11.65
N LEU A 416 6.85 20.80 11.39
CA LEU A 416 6.70 21.37 10.05
C LEU A 416 8.03 21.94 9.52
N THR A 417 8.19 21.87 8.20
CA THR A 417 9.28 22.54 7.48
C THR A 417 9.08 24.06 7.46
N GLU A 418 10.15 24.84 7.27
CA GLU A 418 10.08 26.32 7.23
C GLU A 418 9.07 26.82 6.17
N GLU A 419 8.98 26.15 5.02
CA GLU A 419 8.02 26.51 3.98
C GLU A 419 6.57 26.23 4.41
N GLN A 420 6.31 25.10 5.08
CA GLN A 420 4.97 24.77 5.59
C GLN A 420 4.54 25.76 6.68
N GLN A 421 5.46 26.14 7.58
CA GLN A 421 5.17 27.13 8.61
C GLN A 421 4.75 28.48 8.00
N TRP A 422 5.38 28.88 6.88
CA TRP A 422 5.01 30.10 6.18
C TRP A 422 3.62 30.04 5.53
N TRP A 423 3.24 28.90 4.95
CA TRP A 423 1.91 28.74 4.34
C TRP A 423 0.77 28.72 5.37
N TYR A 424 1.04 28.16 6.55
CA TYR A 424 0.04 27.99 7.61
C TYR A 424 0.25 28.96 8.79
N GLU A 425 0.95 30.07 8.59
CA GLU A 425 1.32 31.02 9.65
C GLU A 425 0.09 31.50 10.44
N GLU A 426 -0.95 31.99 9.75
CA GLU A 426 -2.18 32.50 10.39
C GLU A 426 -2.94 31.41 11.18
N GLU A 427 -2.92 30.19 10.68
CA GLU A 427 -3.58 29.05 11.32
C GLU A 427 -2.82 28.58 12.55
N LEU A 428 -1.49 28.51 12.47
CA LEU A 428 -0.61 28.17 13.58
C LEU A 428 -0.63 29.24 14.67
N GLU A 429 -0.72 30.52 14.31
CA GLU A 429 -0.89 31.61 15.29
C GLU A 429 -2.23 31.50 16.05
N ARG A 430 -3.28 31.07 15.36
CA ARG A 430 -4.63 30.95 15.92
C ARG A 430 -4.83 29.70 16.77
N LEU A 431 -4.46 28.53 16.25
CA LEU A 431 -4.73 27.23 16.87
C LEU A 431 -3.51 26.65 17.63
N GLY A 432 -2.30 27.11 17.31
CA GLY A 432 -1.05 26.52 17.81
C GLY A 432 -0.64 25.22 17.11
N HIS A 433 -1.47 24.70 16.21
CA HIS A 433 -1.26 23.50 15.41
C HIS A 433 -2.10 23.59 14.12
N LEU A 434 -1.79 22.75 13.12
CA LEU A 434 -2.68 22.61 11.96
C LEU A 434 -4.02 21.99 12.38
N HIS A 435 -5.11 22.37 11.73
CA HIS A 435 -6.44 21.82 11.97
C HIS A 435 -6.44 20.29 11.83
N TYR A 436 -7.39 19.68 12.52
CA TYR A 436 -7.61 18.25 12.41
C TYR A 436 -8.63 17.99 11.30
N SER A 437 -8.31 17.06 10.41
CA SER A 437 -9.26 16.55 9.41
C SER A 437 -9.77 15.18 9.90
N PRO A 438 -10.93 15.13 10.59
CA PRO A 438 -11.44 13.90 11.18
C PRO A 438 -11.98 12.95 10.10
N TYR A 439 -11.77 11.65 10.30
CA TYR A 439 -12.31 10.61 9.44
C TYR A 439 -12.54 9.31 10.20
N PHE A 440 -13.33 8.43 9.62
CA PHE A 440 -13.42 7.04 10.05
C PHE A 440 -13.67 6.13 8.85
N SER A 441 -13.12 4.92 8.93
CA SER A 441 -13.19 3.92 7.87
C SER A 441 -13.98 2.70 8.32
N PHE A 442 -14.76 2.10 7.43
CA PHE A 442 -15.67 1.00 7.75
C PHE A 442 -15.93 0.09 6.55
N SER A 443 -16.49 -1.09 6.79
CA SER A 443 -17.11 -1.92 5.74
C SER A 443 -18.62 -1.92 5.91
N ILE A 444 -19.36 -1.76 4.81
CA ILE A 444 -20.82 -1.94 4.83
C ILE A 444 -21.15 -3.42 5.07
N PRO A 445 -21.96 -3.75 6.08
CA PRO A 445 -22.39 -5.13 6.32
C PRO A 445 -23.08 -5.72 5.08
N GLN A 446 -22.78 -6.98 4.74
CA GLN A 446 -23.30 -7.60 3.51
C GLN A 446 -24.83 -7.71 3.49
N LYS A 447 -25.47 -7.77 4.66
CA LYS A 447 -26.93 -7.84 4.80
C LYS A 447 -27.60 -6.49 4.98
N ALA A 448 -26.83 -5.39 5.04
CA ALA A 448 -27.37 -4.06 5.17
C ALA A 448 -28.24 -3.73 3.94
N THR A 449 -29.41 -3.20 4.20
CA THR A 449 -30.39 -2.74 3.20
C THR A 449 -30.43 -1.22 3.10
N ALA A 450 -30.16 -0.54 4.22
CA ALA A 450 -29.92 0.89 4.32
C ALA A 450 -28.73 1.13 5.25
N LEU A 451 -27.94 2.16 4.99
CA LEU A 451 -26.84 2.60 5.84
C LEU A 451 -26.69 4.11 5.77
N GLY A 452 -26.43 4.72 6.93
CA GLY A 452 -26.03 6.10 7.06
C GLY A 452 -25.22 6.30 8.32
N GLY A 453 -24.84 7.53 8.58
CA GLY A 453 -24.06 7.88 9.76
C GLY A 453 -23.78 9.35 9.82
N TYR A 454 -23.03 9.74 10.85
CA TYR A 454 -22.53 11.09 10.98
C TYR A 454 -21.15 11.13 11.58
N LEU A 455 -20.48 12.24 11.33
CA LEU A 455 -19.30 12.70 12.05
C LEU A 455 -19.64 14.05 12.67
N ALA A 456 -19.26 14.27 13.92
CA ALA A 456 -19.55 15.48 14.66
C ALA A 456 -18.34 15.96 15.46
N TYR A 457 -18.22 17.27 15.64
CA TYR A 457 -17.25 17.91 16.52
C TYR A 457 -17.87 19.15 17.16
N THR A 458 -17.27 19.63 18.25
CA THR A 458 -17.65 20.89 18.88
C THR A 458 -16.63 21.95 18.52
N ALA A 459 -17.09 23.10 18.03
CA ALA A 459 -16.27 24.27 17.76
C ALA A 459 -16.40 25.28 18.92
N ASP A 460 -15.30 25.87 19.34
CA ASP A 460 -15.29 27.01 20.25
C ASP A 460 -15.41 28.33 19.46
N ALA A 461 -16.63 28.83 19.38
CA ALA A 461 -16.98 30.10 18.76
C ALA A 461 -17.23 31.20 19.83
N SER A 462 -16.61 31.12 21.01
CA SER A 462 -16.80 32.09 22.09
C SER A 462 -16.40 33.52 21.73
N GLU A 463 -15.50 33.72 20.76
CA GLU A 463 -15.13 35.03 20.23
C GLU A 463 -16.33 35.77 19.58
N TYR A 464 -17.31 35.02 19.06
CA TYR A 464 -18.52 35.58 18.45
C TYR A 464 -19.55 36.10 19.45
N LEU A 465 -19.39 35.77 20.74
CA LEU A 465 -20.19 36.32 21.82
C LEU A 465 -19.68 37.69 22.32
N ALA A 466 -18.51 38.15 21.85
CA ALA A 466 -17.96 39.41 22.27
C ALA A 466 -18.89 40.58 21.85
N PRO A 467 -19.23 41.53 22.76
CA PRO A 467 -20.18 42.60 22.47
C PRO A 467 -19.77 43.53 21.31
N GLU A 468 -18.48 43.51 20.98
CA GLU A 468 -17.85 44.30 19.93
C GLU A 468 -17.70 43.56 18.59
N ASN A 469 -18.04 42.26 18.56
CA ASN A 469 -18.04 41.50 17.33
C ASN A 469 -19.24 41.89 16.45
N THR A 470 -18.96 42.19 15.19
CA THR A 470 -19.96 42.58 14.18
C THR A 470 -19.91 41.66 12.96
N TYR A 471 -19.09 40.61 13.02
CA TYR A 471 -18.92 39.64 11.96
C TYR A 471 -19.90 38.48 12.13
N ASP A 472 -20.38 37.96 10.99
CA ASP A 472 -21.17 36.74 10.95
C ASP A 472 -20.29 35.54 11.35
N TYR A 473 -20.91 34.58 12.04
CA TYR A 473 -20.30 33.27 12.26
C TYR A 473 -20.20 32.56 10.92
N ASN A 474 -18.98 32.23 10.52
CA ASN A 474 -18.76 31.58 9.24
C ASN A 474 -17.77 30.43 9.34
N ASP A 475 -18.14 29.29 8.77
CA ASP A 475 -17.24 28.15 8.66
C ASP A 475 -17.57 27.40 7.37
N SER A 476 -16.61 26.65 6.84
CA SER A 476 -16.75 25.85 5.63
C SER A 476 -16.08 24.51 5.79
N THR A 477 -16.65 23.48 5.19
CA THR A 477 -16.15 22.12 5.29
C THR A 477 -16.46 21.35 4.02
N ILE A 478 -15.50 20.54 3.59
CA ILE A 478 -15.68 19.59 2.51
C ILE A 478 -15.95 18.22 3.13
N LEU A 479 -17.12 17.67 2.85
CA LEU A 479 -17.48 16.30 3.19
C LEU A 479 -16.99 15.41 2.05
N VAL A 480 -16.30 14.33 2.38
CA VAL A 480 -15.85 13.35 1.40
C VAL A 480 -16.27 11.95 1.83
N LEU A 481 -16.98 11.26 0.94
CA LEU A 481 -17.32 9.86 1.07
C LEU A 481 -16.54 9.07 0.02
N ARG A 482 -15.79 8.08 0.49
CA ARG A 482 -14.91 7.26 -0.36
C ARG A 482 -15.33 5.82 -0.31
N HIS A 483 -15.21 5.15 -1.45
CA HIS A 483 -15.50 3.73 -1.56
C HIS A 483 -14.55 3.04 -2.54
N GLN A 484 -14.35 1.75 -2.33
CA GLN A 484 -13.54 0.89 -3.19
C GLN A 484 -14.37 0.33 -4.35
N THR A 485 -13.93 0.58 -5.59
CA THR A 485 -14.68 0.26 -6.82
C THR A 485 -14.17 -1.00 -7.53
N SER A 486 -12.97 -1.47 -7.19
CA SER A 486 -12.39 -2.70 -7.71
C SER A 486 -12.29 -3.77 -6.63
N LEU A 487 -12.66 -5.01 -6.97
CA LEU A 487 -12.54 -6.15 -6.07
C LEU A 487 -11.09 -6.45 -5.66
N PHE A 488 -10.16 -6.32 -6.61
CA PHE A 488 -8.74 -6.61 -6.39
C PHE A 488 -7.88 -5.47 -6.93
N HIS A 489 -6.99 -4.99 -6.09
CA HIS A 489 -5.92 -4.08 -6.49
C HIS A 489 -4.61 -4.58 -5.89
N TYR A 490 -3.60 -4.75 -6.74
CA TYR A 490 -2.26 -5.12 -6.31
C TYR A 490 -1.30 -4.02 -6.80
N PRO A 491 -0.40 -3.48 -5.95
CA PRO A 491 -0.29 -3.72 -4.50
C PRO A 491 -1.57 -3.35 -3.74
N PHE A 492 -1.74 -3.84 -2.51
CA PHE A 492 -2.89 -3.47 -1.69
C PHE A 492 -2.92 -1.95 -1.47
N CYS A 493 -4.10 -1.37 -1.62
CA CYS A 493 -4.34 0.05 -1.43
C CYS A 493 -5.26 0.21 -0.21
N SER A 494 -4.76 0.89 0.82
CA SER A 494 -5.55 1.16 2.02
C SER A 494 -6.37 2.43 1.83
N ILE A 495 -7.64 2.40 2.22
CA ILE A 495 -8.44 3.64 2.25
C ILE A 495 -7.95 4.62 3.33
N ASP A 496 -7.23 4.13 4.33
CA ASP A 496 -6.62 5.00 5.35
C ASP A 496 -5.44 5.81 4.82
N ASP A 497 -4.86 5.44 3.67
CA ASP A 497 -3.77 6.21 3.05
C ASP A 497 -4.25 7.59 2.57
N VAL A 498 -5.55 7.73 2.26
CA VAL A 498 -6.17 9.03 1.91
C VAL A 498 -6.75 9.75 3.14
N GLY A 499 -7.09 9.04 4.21
CA GLY A 499 -7.46 9.57 5.53
C GLY A 499 -8.33 10.84 5.49
N GLY A 500 -7.93 11.85 6.25
CA GLY A 500 -8.58 13.17 6.28
C GLY A 500 -8.23 14.10 5.12
N SER A 501 -7.66 13.60 4.02
CA SER A 501 -7.28 14.47 2.89
C SER A 501 -8.50 15.11 2.25
N GLY A 502 -8.41 16.39 1.90
CA GLY A 502 -9.36 17.06 0.99
C GLY A 502 -9.22 16.64 -0.48
N SER A 503 -8.30 15.72 -0.80
CA SER A 503 -8.07 15.30 -2.19
C SER A 503 -9.28 14.58 -2.78
N LEU A 504 -9.73 15.11 -3.92
CA LEU A 504 -10.91 14.67 -4.65
C LEU A 504 -10.56 13.72 -5.81
N SER A 505 -9.26 13.52 -6.07
CA SER A 505 -8.80 12.61 -7.13
C SER A 505 -8.92 11.16 -6.72
N ALA A 506 -9.19 10.27 -7.69
CA ALA A 506 -9.13 8.83 -7.47
C ALA A 506 -7.74 8.39 -7.00
N TYR A 507 -7.69 7.56 -5.96
CA TYR A 507 -6.46 6.98 -5.41
C TYR A 507 -6.49 5.47 -5.62
N GLY A 508 -5.83 5.01 -6.68
CA GLY A 508 -5.85 3.59 -7.07
C GLY A 508 -7.29 3.12 -7.36
N PRO A 509 -7.83 2.13 -6.61
CA PRO A 509 -9.20 1.64 -6.75
C PRO A 509 -10.22 2.41 -5.90
N ILE A 510 -9.81 3.47 -5.19
CA ILE A 510 -10.67 4.24 -4.29
C ILE A 510 -11.15 5.49 -5.03
N HIS A 511 -12.46 5.62 -5.13
CA HIS A 511 -13.11 6.79 -5.70
C HIS A 511 -13.79 7.59 -4.59
N SER A 512 -13.89 8.90 -4.81
CA SER A 512 -14.40 9.87 -3.84
C SER A 512 -15.59 10.59 -4.45
N ALA A 513 -16.63 10.80 -3.66
CA ALA A 513 -17.62 11.81 -3.90
C ALA A 513 -17.59 12.84 -2.78
N TYR A 514 -17.88 14.09 -3.10
CA TYR A 514 -17.67 15.19 -2.17
C TYR A 514 -18.77 16.23 -2.28
N GLY A 515 -18.90 17.03 -1.21
CA GLY A 515 -19.78 18.18 -1.17
C GLY A 515 -19.16 19.28 -0.33
N HIS A 516 -19.15 20.50 -0.84
CA HIS A 516 -18.73 21.66 -0.07
C HIS A 516 -19.94 22.28 0.63
N PHE A 517 -19.84 22.41 1.94
CA PHE A 517 -20.82 23.06 2.79
C PHE A 517 -20.19 24.27 3.48
N TYR A 518 -20.99 25.30 3.72
CA TYR A 518 -20.61 26.47 4.48
C TYR A 518 -21.78 26.99 5.29
N HIS A 519 -21.45 27.68 6.36
CA HIS A 519 -22.39 28.45 7.16
C HIS A 519 -21.91 29.89 7.21
N SER A 520 -22.82 30.85 7.14
CA SER A 520 -22.51 32.28 7.26
C SER A 520 -23.78 33.02 7.70
N ALA A 521 -23.92 33.25 8.99
CA ALA A 521 -25.04 34.00 9.57
C ALA A 521 -24.64 34.72 10.86
N PRO A 522 -25.39 35.76 11.30
CA PRO A 522 -25.15 36.37 12.61
C PRO A 522 -25.24 35.34 13.73
N PHE A 523 -24.30 35.35 14.67
CA PHE A 523 -24.28 34.39 15.77
C PHE A 523 -25.58 34.50 16.60
N PRO A 524 -26.33 33.39 16.80
CA PRO A 524 -27.57 33.41 17.57
C PRO A 524 -27.38 33.95 18.99
N GLN A 525 -28.28 34.83 19.45
CA GLN A 525 -28.22 35.47 20.77
C GLN A 525 -29.26 34.96 21.76
#